data_AF-A0A947L7J8-F1
#
_entry.id   AF-A0A947L7J8-F1
#
_cell.length_a   1.000
_cell.length_b   1.000
_cell.length_c   1.000
_cell.angle_alpha   90.00
_cell.angle_beta   90.00
_cell.angle_gamma   90.00
#
_symmetry.space_group_name_H-M   'P 1'
#
loop_
_entity.id
_entity.type
_entity.pdbx_description
1 polymer ?
#
loop_
_entity_poly.entity_id
_entity_poly.type
_entity_poly.pdbx_seq_one_letter_code
_entity_poly.pdbx_strand_id
1 'polypeptide(L)'
;MNLQNHWLMRGFGSTAVTPAILVALTGLTLWSLGQTGPTGHQNLSLIIVLTLVAVAAGCAALAWVRPQRAGVSPPHVMLSLGFGGMLLGLLFDLYHAGPARLDSLCVQSASLGFMDSFLLHLAFLPGMHIGMLAGGLLSIPVLRQLRPHCGRYLCSLFLQNVMCSGWMLAGMTMGALWFARTVQTAGSNTLPGMLGGMFVGMTWGMVISVVLYRSFFTLRKPPHLAEPLRSGPQSPL
;
A
#
# COMPACT_ATOMS: atom_id res chain seq x y z
N MET A 1 32.16 -13.52 -12.25
CA MET A 1 30.77 -13.01 -12.25
C MET A 1 30.06 -13.57 -11.02
N ASN A 2 29.59 -12.69 -10.12
CA ASN A 2 29.17 -13.00 -8.74
C ASN A 2 27.87 -13.82 -8.65
N LEU A 3 27.98 -15.11 -8.32
CA LEU A 3 26.84 -15.96 -7.94
C LEU A 3 26.10 -15.44 -6.69
N GLN A 4 26.80 -14.76 -5.78
CA GLN A 4 26.25 -14.25 -4.52
C GLN A 4 25.16 -13.18 -4.71
N ASN A 5 25.28 -12.31 -5.71
CA ASN A 5 24.30 -11.25 -5.95
C ASN A 5 22.98 -11.80 -6.53
N HIS A 6 23.04 -12.97 -7.19
CA HIS A 6 21.89 -13.54 -7.86
C HIS A 6 20.87 -14.15 -6.88
N TRP A 7 21.33 -14.59 -5.69
CA TRP A 7 20.47 -15.15 -4.64
C TRP A 7 19.69 -14.07 -3.89
N LEU A 8 20.35 -12.96 -3.53
CA LEU A 8 19.70 -11.81 -2.90
C LEU A 8 18.63 -11.20 -3.81
N MET A 9 18.94 -11.03 -5.10
CA MET A 9 17.98 -10.52 -6.09
C MET A 9 16.76 -11.44 -6.30
N ARG A 10 16.90 -12.75 -6.06
CA ARG A 10 15.78 -13.71 -6.12
C ARG A 10 14.92 -13.67 -4.85
N GLY A 11 15.53 -13.44 -3.69
CA GLY A 11 14.81 -13.33 -2.41
C GLY A 11 13.91 -12.10 -2.32
N PHE A 12 14.39 -10.93 -2.77
CA PHE A 12 13.61 -9.68 -2.76
C PHE A 12 12.44 -9.67 -3.74
N GLY A 13 12.39 -10.61 -4.69
CA GLY A 13 11.28 -10.76 -5.63
C GLY A 13 10.27 -11.85 -5.29
N SER A 14 10.45 -12.55 -4.17
CA SER A 14 9.52 -13.60 -3.77
C SER A 14 8.18 -12.99 -3.38
N THR A 15 7.11 -13.49 -4.01
CA THR A 15 5.71 -13.10 -3.77
C THR A 15 5.28 -13.31 -2.32
N ALA A 16 6.00 -14.11 -1.54
CA ALA A 16 5.74 -14.32 -0.11
C ALA A 16 6.59 -13.42 0.79
N VAL A 17 7.84 -13.11 0.41
CA VAL A 17 8.79 -12.42 1.29
C VAL A 17 8.43 -10.94 1.44
N THR A 18 8.15 -10.22 0.35
CA THR A 18 7.82 -8.80 0.43
C THR A 18 6.56 -8.55 1.27
N PRO A 19 5.45 -9.27 1.08
CA PRO A 19 4.28 -9.14 1.95
C PRO A 19 4.57 -9.49 3.41
N ALA A 20 5.34 -10.54 3.68
CA ALA A 20 5.70 -10.92 5.04
C ALA A 20 6.49 -9.81 5.75
N ILE A 21 7.45 -9.19 5.07
CA ILE A 21 8.21 -8.05 5.61
C ILE A 21 7.28 -6.88 5.90
N LEU A 22 6.37 -6.55 5.00
CA LEU A 22 5.42 -5.45 5.21
C LEU A 22 4.51 -5.70 6.40
N VAL A 23 3.92 -6.89 6.49
CA VAL A 23 3.08 -7.30 7.63
C VAL A 23 3.88 -7.26 8.93
N ALA A 24 5.11 -7.77 8.93
CA ALA A 24 5.98 -7.72 10.12
C ALA A 24 6.31 -6.29 10.54
N LEU A 25 6.64 -5.41 9.59
CA LEU A 25 6.91 -3.99 9.85
C LEU A 25 5.66 -3.27 10.37
N THR A 26 4.48 -3.53 9.79
CA THR A 26 3.20 -3.02 10.33
C THR A 26 2.96 -3.50 11.75
N GLY A 27 3.21 -4.78 12.05
CA GLY A 27 3.02 -5.33 13.39
C GLY A 27 3.95 -4.69 14.40
N LEU A 28 5.23 -4.55 14.04
CA LEU A 28 6.25 -3.95 14.88
C LEU A 28 5.99 -2.46 15.13
N THR A 29 5.53 -1.70 14.12
CA THR A 29 5.22 -0.28 14.30
C THR A 29 4.01 -0.07 15.20
N LEU A 30 2.93 -0.84 15.00
CA LEU A 30 1.73 -0.76 15.84
C LEU A 30 2.00 -1.24 17.26
N TRP A 31 2.79 -2.30 17.42
CA TRP A 31 3.20 -2.79 18.73
C TRP A 31 4.04 -1.75 19.48
N SER A 32 5.07 -1.19 18.83
CA SER A 32 5.95 -0.17 19.42
C SER A 32 5.17 1.08 19.86
N LEU A 33 4.27 1.57 19.01
CA LEU A 33 3.45 2.74 19.31
C LEU A 33 2.28 2.45 20.27
N GLY A 34 1.86 1.20 20.39
CA GLY A 34 0.83 0.79 21.35
C GLY A 34 1.34 0.73 22.79
N GLN A 35 2.65 0.52 23.00
CA GLN A 35 3.24 0.48 24.35
C GLN A 35 3.31 1.84 25.03
N THR A 36 3.26 2.93 24.28
CA THR A 36 3.42 4.29 24.83
C THR A 36 2.10 4.91 25.31
N GLY A 37 0.97 4.24 25.11
CA GLY A 37 -0.36 4.73 25.49
C GLY A 37 -0.76 4.35 26.93
N PRO A 38 -1.32 5.28 27.73
CA PRO A 38 -1.68 5.04 29.14
C PRO A 38 -2.94 4.17 29.36
N THR A 39 -3.69 3.82 28.30
CA THR A 39 -4.99 3.16 28.44
C THR A 39 -5.20 2.03 27.42
N GLY A 40 -5.47 0.81 27.90
CA GLY A 40 -6.22 -0.21 27.15
C GLY A 40 -5.43 -1.36 26.52
N HIS A 41 -4.68 -2.14 27.32
CA HIS A 41 -4.01 -3.37 26.85
C HIS A 41 -4.99 -4.44 26.30
N GLN A 42 -6.27 -4.42 26.71
CA GLN A 42 -7.21 -5.51 26.39
C GLN A 42 -7.64 -5.57 24.92
N ASN A 43 -7.75 -4.42 24.22
CA ASN A 43 -8.19 -4.37 22.82
C ASN A 43 -7.05 -4.14 21.83
N LEU A 44 -5.86 -3.77 22.30
CA LEU A 44 -4.70 -3.47 21.44
C LEU A 44 -4.28 -4.69 20.59
N SER A 45 -4.20 -5.86 21.21
CA SER A 45 -3.83 -7.10 20.52
C SER A 45 -4.80 -7.45 19.39
N LEU A 46 -6.10 -7.30 19.65
CA LEU A 46 -7.16 -7.54 18.66
C LEU A 46 -7.02 -6.56 17.48
N ILE A 47 -6.83 -5.27 17.75
CA ILE A 47 -6.65 -4.25 16.69
C ILE A 47 -5.42 -4.56 15.84
N ILE A 48 -4.30 -4.91 16.46
CA ILE A 48 -3.07 -5.30 15.75
C ILE A 48 -3.36 -6.52 14.87
N VAL A 49 -3.94 -7.59 15.42
CA VAL A 49 -4.24 -8.82 14.67
C VAL A 49 -5.17 -8.54 13.48
N LEU A 50 -6.27 -7.81 13.69
CA LEU A 50 -7.20 -7.45 12.61
C LEU A 50 -6.50 -6.64 11.52
N THR A 51 -5.66 -5.69 11.92
CA THR A 51 -4.87 -4.89 10.98
C THR A 51 -3.94 -5.76 10.15
N LEU A 52 -3.18 -6.66 10.80
CA LEU A 52 -2.26 -7.56 10.12
C LEU A 52 -2.97 -8.49 9.16
N VAL A 53 -4.12 -9.05 9.55
CA VAL A 53 -4.95 -9.88 8.70
C VAL A 53 -5.46 -9.09 7.49
N ALA A 54 -5.95 -7.87 7.69
CA ALA A 54 -6.47 -7.03 6.61
C ALA A 54 -5.37 -6.58 5.62
N VAL A 55 -4.18 -6.25 6.12
CA VAL A 55 -2.99 -5.92 5.30
C VAL A 55 -2.53 -7.16 4.52
N ALA A 56 -2.42 -8.31 5.19
CA ALA A 56 -2.04 -9.57 4.54
C ALA A 56 -3.04 -9.98 3.45
N ALA A 57 -4.33 -9.82 3.71
CA ALA A 57 -5.40 -10.04 2.73
C ALA A 57 -5.29 -9.09 1.54
N GLY A 58 -4.99 -7.80 1.77
CA GLY A 58 -4.73 -6.84 0.70
C GLY A 58 -3.52 -7.23 -0.17
N CYS A 59 -2.42 -7.67 0.45
CA CYS A 59 -1.26 -8.19 -0.28
C CYS A 59 -1.58 -9.45 -1.08
N ALA A 60 -2.34 -10.39 -0.51
CA ALA A 60 -2.80 -11.59 -1.22
C ALA A 60 -3.70 -11.23 -2.41
N ALA A 61 -4.62 -10.28 -2.23
CA ALA A 61 -5.47 -9.76 -3.30
C ALA A 61 -4.64 -9.12 -4.43
N LEU A 62 -3.60 -8.35 -4.11
CA LEU A 62 -2.68 -7.81 -5.13
C LEU A 62 -1.96 -8.92 -5.91
N ALA A 63 -1.53 -9.99 -5.23
CA ALA A 63 -0.90 -11.13 -5.87
C ALA A 63 -1.87 -11.88 -6.79
N TRP A 64 -3.15 -12.00 -6.41
CA TRP A 64 -4.20 -12.59 -7.25
C TRP A 64 -4.58 -11.71 -8.45
N VAL A 65 -4.72 -10.40 -8.24
CA VAL A 65 -5.10 -9.47 -9.30
C VAL A 65 -3.99 -9.38 -10.34
N ARG A 66 -2.71 -9.64 -10.03
CA ARG A 66 -1.64 -9.78 -11.03
C ARG A 66 -0.81 -11.05 -10.79
N PRO A 67 -1.22 -12.21 -11.34
CA PRO A 67 -0.39 -13.41 -11.27
C PRO A 67 0.96 -13.14 -11.93
N GLN A 68 2.04 -13.23 -11.14
CA GLN A 68 3.38 -12.93 -11.59
C GLN A 68 3.87 -14.01 -12.54
N ARG A 69 4.18 -13.63 -13.78
CA ARG A 69 5.00 -14.46 -14.66
C ARG A 69 6.47 -14.15 -14.32
N ALA A 70 7.07 -15.00 -13.50
CA ALA A 70 8.50 -15.07 -13.14
C ALA A 70 9.26 -13.71 -13.15
N GLY A 71 9.17 -12.94 -12.06
CA GLY A 71 9.96 -11.73 -11.85
C GLY A 71 9.24 -10.71 -10.97
N VAL A 72 10.01 -9.84 -10.30
CA VAL A 72 9.52 -8.78 -9.40
C VAL A 72 8.40 -7.97 -10.08
N SER A 73 7.17 -8.06 -9.58
CA SER A 73 6.10 -7.24 -10.16
C SER A 73 6.27 -5.76 -9.77
N PRO A 74 6.14 -4.83 -10.74
CA PRO A 74 6.17 -3.40 -10.47
C PRO A 74 5.29 -2.92 -9.31
N PRO A 75 4.06 -3.42 -9.10
CA PRO A 75 3.24 -3.00 -7.97
C PRO A 75 3.83 -3.37 -6.60
N HIS A 76 4.55 -4.49 -6.46
CA HIS A 76 5.14 -4.85 -5.17
C HIS A 76 6.29 -3.90 -4.79
N VAL A 77 7.13 -3.53 -5.76
CA VAL A 77 8.22 -2.57 -5.55
C VAL A 77 7.64 -1.20 -5.18
N MET A 78 6.65 -0.75 -5.94
CA MET A 78 6.00 0.53 -5.66
C MET A 78 5.34 0.55 -4.28
N LEU A 79 4.62 -0.52 -3.91
CA LEU A 79 4.00 -0.63 -2.59
C LEU A 79 5.07 -0.64 -1.49
N SER A 80 6.14 -1.41 -1.65
CA SER A 80 7.21 -1.49 -0.65
C SER A 80 7.97 -0.18 -0.47
N LEU A 81 8.26 0.54 -1.56
CA LEU A 81 8.97 1.83 -1.50
C LEU A 81 8.03 2.93 -0.99
N GLY A 82 6.77 2.94 -1.41
CA GLY A 82 5.76 3.87 -0.90
C GLY A 82 5.50 3.66 0.59
N PHE A 83 5.33 2.41 1.03
CA PHE A 83 5.16 2.04 2.43
C PHE A 83 6.42 2.34 3.26
N GLY A 84 7.60 1.99 2.75
CA GLY A 84 8.88 2.29 3.42
C GLY A 84 9.11 3.79 3.57
N GLY A 85 8.84 4.56 2.51
CA GLY A 85 8.89 6.03 2.54
C GLY A 85 7.88 6.62 3.52
N MET A 86 6.67 6.06 3.59
CA MET A 86 5.66 6.45 4.57
C MET A 86 6.13 6.19 6.01
N LEU A 87 6.72 5.02 6.29
CA LEU A 87 7.25 4.70 7.62
C LEU A 87 8.41 5.61 8.04
N LEU A 88 9.34 5.88 7.11
CA LEU A 88 10.45 6.81 7.37
C LEU A 88 9.94 8.23 7.58
N GLY A 89 8.94 8.65 6.80
CA GLY A 89 8.29 9.95 6.97
C GLY A 89 7.53 10.07 8.29
N LEU A 90 6.83 9.00 8.70
CA LEU A 90 6.17 8.94 10.01
C LEU A 90 7.19 9.00 11.15
N LEU A 91 8.32 8.29 11.02
CA LEU A 91 9.40 8.36 12.00
C LEU A 91 9.98 9.78 12.09
N PHE A 92 10.15 10.45 10.95
CA PHE A 92 10.58 11.84 10.89
C PHE A 92 9.58 12.78 11.58
N ASP A 93 8.29 12.63 11.30
CA ASP A 93 7.22 13.42 11.93
C ASP A 93 7.16 13.16 13.44
N LEU A 94 7.28 11.90 13.88
CA LEU A 94 7.37 11.52 15.28
C LEU A 94 8.57 12.14 15.99
N TYR A 95 9.73 12.16 15.34
CA TYR A 95 10.94 12.73 15.90
C TYR A 95 10.83 14.25 16.10
N HIS A 96 10.18 14.95 15.17
CA HIS A 96 10.07 16.42 15.22
C HIS A 96 8.86 16.92 16.03
N ALA A 97 7.70 16.26 15.91
CA ALA A 97 6.45 16.69 16.54
C ALA A 97 6.13 15.97 17.85
N GLY A 98 6.76 14.82 18.10
CA GLY A 98 6.52 13.97 19.27
C GLY A 98 5.23 13.14 19.19
N PRO A 99 5.10 12.11 20.05
CA PRO A 99 3.95 11.20 20.04
C PRO A 99 2.64 11.85 20.52
N ALA A 100 2.71 12.88 21.38
CA ALA A 100 1.53 13.59 21.89
C ALA A 100 0.71 14.27 20.77
N ARG A 101 1.38 14.72 19.70
CA ARG A 101 0.71 15.28 18.52
C ARG A 101 -0.14 14.25 17.79
N LEU A 102 0.33 13.01 17.68
CA LEU A 102 -0.45 11.95 17.03
C LEU A 102 -1.71 11.59 17.82
N ASP A 103 -1.64 11.63 19.15
CA ASP A 103 -2.80 11.38 20.00
C ASP A 103 -3.87 12.47 19.80
N SER A 104 -3.46 13.75 19.76
CA SER A 104 -4.36 14.85 19.45
C SER A 104 -5.02 14.73 18.06
N LEU A 105 -4.29 14.21 17.07
CA LEU A 105 -4.83 13.94 15.73
C LEU A 105 -5.86 12.82 15.73
N CYS A 106 -5.65 11.76 16.52
CA CYS A 106 -6.60 10.66 16.64
C CYS A 106 -7.95 11.18 17.18
N VAL A 107 -7.89 12.01 18.23
CA VAL A 107 -9.11 12.58 18.84
C VAL A 107 -9.81 13.54 17.89
N GLN A 108 -9.07 14.37 17.13
CA GLN A 108 -9.67 15.37 16.25
C GLN A 108 -10.19 14.80 14.92
N SER A 109 -9.52 13.79 14.38
CA SER A 109 -9.92 13.15 13.09
C SER A 109 -11.25 12.41 13.16
N ALA A 110 -11.62 11.97 14.36
CA ALA A 110 -12.88 11.32 14.71
C ALA A 110 -14.14 11.96 14.12
N SER A 111 -14.26 13.27 14.33
CA SER A 111 -15.46 14.05 14.04
C SER A 111 -15.44 14.68 12.65
N LEU A 112 -14.32 14.56 11.93
CA LEU A 112 -14.12 15.25 10.66
C LEU A 112 -14.65 14.45 9.46
N GLY A 113 -15.02 15.19 8.42
CA GLY A 113 -15.32 14.65 7.10
C GLY A 113 -14.07 14.15 6.38
N PHE A 114 -14.24 13.51 5.22
CA PHE A 114 -13.12 12.97 4.44
C PHE A 114 -12.11 14.06 4.04
N MET A 115 -12.57 15.20 3.52
CA MET A 115 -11.67 16.26 3.06
C MET A 115 -11.00 17.03 4.19
N ASP A 116 -11.73 17.32 5.26
CA ASP A 116 -11.14 18.00 6.41
C ASP A 116 -10.11 17.11 7.10
N SER A 117 -10.42 15.82 7.25
CA SER A 117 -9.47 14.84 7.78
C SER A 117 -8.23 14.71 6.88
N PHE A 118 -8.42 14.67 5.56
CA PHE A 118 -7.29 14.63 4.62
C PHE A 118 -6.36 15.84 4.76
N LEU A 119 -6.93 17.06 4.77
CA LEU A 119 -6.16 18.29 4.93
C LEU A 119 -5.48 18.36 6.30
N LEU A 120 -6.16 17.90 7.37
CA LEU A 120 -5.57 17.82 8.70
C LEU A 120 -4.37 16.87 8.73
N HIS A 121 -4.47 15.67 8.13
CA HIS A 121 -3.37 14.72 8.04
C HIS A 121 -2.21 15.28 7.21
N LEU A 122 -2.47 15.96 6.09
CA LEU A 122 -1.43 16.62 5.30
C LEU A 122 -0.71 17.72 6.09
N ALA A 123 -1.44 18.50 6.87
CA ALA A 123 -0.87 19.58 7.65
C ALA A 123 -0.03 19.08 8.84
N PHE A 124 -0.44 17.97 9.47
CA PHE A 124 0.21 17.47 10.68
C PHE A 124 1.24 16.36 10.43
N LEU A 125 1.12 15.59 9.35
CA LEU A 125 2.03 14.50 8.98
C LEU A 125 2.63 14.70 7.58
N PRO A 126 3.26 15.86 7.33
CA PRO A 126 3.81 16.16 6.01
C PRO A 126 4.94 15.20 5.65
N GLY A 127 5.79 14.80 6.60
CA GLY A 127 6.90 13.89 6.36
C GLY A 127 6.42 12.53 5.88
N MET A 128 5.40 11.97 6.52
CA MET A 128 4.78 10.71 6.12
C MET A 128 4.25 10.74 4.68
N HIS A 129 3.51 11.80 4.32
CA HIS A 129 2.93 11.92 2.97
C HIS A 129 3.99 12.19 1.90
N ILE A 130 4.96 13.09 2.19
CA ILE A 130 6.09 13.36 1.30
C ILE A 130 6.94 12.10 1.11
N GLY A 131 7.22 11.38 2.20
CA GLY A 131 7.97 10.13 2.18
C GLY A 131 7.27 9.06 1.33
N MET A 132 5.95 8.91 1.46
CA MET A 132 5.17 8.00 0.61
C MET A 132 5.25 8.38 -0.87
N LEU A 133 5.07 9.67 -1.19
CA LEU A 133 5.12 10.17 -2.57
C LEU A 133 6.53 10.01 -3.17
N ALA A 134 7.56 10.37 -2.41
CA ALA A 134 8.95 10.21 -2.80
C ALA A 134 9.29 8.72 -3.02
N GLY A 135 8.87 7.83 -2.11
CA GLY A 135 9.03 6.38 -2.25
C GLY A 135 8.34 5.84 -3.50
N GLY A 136 7.11 6.27 -3.76
CA GLY A 136 6.37 5.94 -4.98
C GLY A 136 7.09 6.41 -6.26
N LEU A 137 7.60 7.64 -6.28
CA LEU A 137 8.34 8.20 -7.41
C LEU A 137 9.71 7.54 -7.61
N LEU A 138 10.41 7.18 -6.53
CA LEU A 138 11.67 6.44 -6.56
C LEU A 138 11.50 5.03 -7.15
N SER A 139 10.28 4.49 -7.21
CA SER A 139 10.03 3.26 -7.95
C SER A 139 10.30 3.38 -9.45
N ILE A 140 10.19 4.59 -10.03
CA ILE A 140 10.41 4.83 -11.48
C ILE A 140 11.85 4.52 -11.90
N PRO A 141 12.90 5.10 -11.29
CA PRO A 141 14.28 4.78 -11.65
C PRO A 141 14.64 3.31 -11.35
N VAL A 142 14.11 2.74 -10.27
CA VAL A 142 14.31 1.31 -9.94
C VAL A 142 13.72 0.42 -11.04
N LEU A 143 12.50 0.73 -11.51
CA LEU A 143 11.88 0.00 -12.62
C LEU A 143 12.58 0.24 -13.95
N ARG A 144 13.17 1.43 -14.16
CA ARG A 144 13.97 1.74 -15.36
C ARG A 144 15.25 0.90 -15.42
N GLN A 145 15.93 0.71 -14.29
CA GLN A 145 17.10 -0.17 -14.22
C GLN A 145 16.75 -1.62 -14.56
N LEU A 146 15.54 -2.07 -14.19
CA LEU A 146 15.06 -3.42 -14.51
C LEU A 146 14.60 -3.56 -15.97
N ARG A 147 14.28 -2.48 -16.70
CA ARG A 147 13.83 -2.50 -18.10
C ARG A 147 14.38 -1.31 -18.93
N PRO A 148 15.63 -1.38 -19.41
CA PRO A 148 16.33 -0.23 -20.01
C PRO A 148 15.85 0.21 -21.42
N HIS A 149 14.92 -0.47 -22.08
CA HIS A 149 14.64 -0.29 -23.52
C HIS A 149 13.25 0.28 -23.91
N CYS A 150 12.56 1.01 -23.03
CA CYS A 150 11.24 1.59 -23.39
C CYS A 150 11.06 3.05 -22.90
N GLY A 151 11.47 4.03 -23.73
CA GLY A 151 11.29 5.46 -23.42
C GLY A 151 9.84 5.97 -23.47
N ARG A 152 9.02 5.51 -24.43
CA ARG A 152 7.58 5.87 -24.51
C ARG A 152 6.76 5.37 -23.32
N TYR A 153 7.24 4.33 -22.64
CA TYR A 153 6.61 3.73 -21.47
C TYR A 153 6.74 4.63 -20.21
N LEU A 154 7.61 5.65 -20.24
CA LEU A 154 7.93 6.49 -19.09
C LEU A 154 6.78 7.44 -18.71
N CYS A 155 6.08 8.02 -19.68
CA CYS A 155 4.90 8.86 -19.42
C CYS A 155 3.74 8.03 -18.83
N SER A 156 3.49 6.83 -19.39
CA SER A 156 2.49 5.90 -18.86
C SER A 156 2.85 5.42 -17.44
N LEU A 157 4.13 5.13 -17.18
CA LEU A 157 4.61 4.76 -15.85
C LEU A 157 4.45 5.89 -14.84
N PHE A 158 4.78 7.12 -15.24
CA PHE A 158 4.64 8.29 -14.37
C PHE A 158 3.17 8.52 -14.00
N LEU A 159 2.28 8.56 -14.98
CA LEU A 159 0.85 8.76 -14.73
C LEU A 159 0.27 7.61 -13.89
N GLN A 160 0.68 6.37 -14.15
CA GLN A 160 0.27 5.23 -13.34
C GLN A 160 0.77 5.34 -11.89
N ASN A 161 2.00 5.81 -11.68
CA ASN A 161 2.53 6.05 -10.33
C ASN A 161 1.75 7.16 -9.62
N VAL A 162 1.47 8.28 -10.29
CA VAL A 162 0.68 9.38 -9.71
C VAL A 162 -0.73 8.91 -9.32
N MET A 163 -1.41 8.18 -10.22
CA MET A 163 -2.75 7.64 -9.95
C MET A 163 -2.73 6.61 -8.82
N CYS A 164 -1.73 5.74 -8.78
CA CYS A 164 -1.60 4.74 -7.72
C CYS A 164 -1.25 5.38 -6.37
N SER A 165 -0.37 6.38 -6.35
CA SER A 165 -0.09 7.19 -5.17
C SER A 165 -1.31 7.97 -4.69
N GLY A 166 -2.11 8.51 -5.60
CA GLY A 166 -3.39 9.15 -5.27
C GLY A 166 -4.37 8.18 -4.61
N TRP A 167 -4.50 6.96 -5.15
CA TRP A 167 -5.34 5.93 -4.54
C TRP A 167 -4.82 5.42 -3.19
N MET A 168 -3.50 5.31 -3.02
CA MET A 168 -2.92 5.00 -1.71
C MET A 168 -3.24 6.10 -0.70
N LEU A 169 -3.11 7.37 -1.10
CA LEU A 169 -3.42 8.53 -0.27
C LEU A 169 -4.89 8.55 0.15
N ALA A 170 -5.81 8.42 -0.81
CA ALA A 170 -7.24 8.35 -0.55
C ALA A 170 -7.61 7.15 0.33
N GLY A 171 -6.99 5.99 0.06
CA GLY A 171 -7.15 4.77 0.84
C GLY A 171 -6.73 4.95 2.29
N MET A 172 -5.55 5.54 2.54
CA MET A 172 -5.07 5.82 3.90
C MET A 172 -6.05 6.70 4.67
N THR A 173 -6.54 7.78 4.08
CA THR A 173 -7.49 8.69 4.75
C THR A 173 -8.81 7.98 5.02
N MET A 174 -9.33 7.22 4.06
CA MET A 174 -10.57 6.48 4.23
C MET A 174 -10.43 5.40 5.30
N GLY A 175 -9.32 4.66 5.29
CA GLY A 175 -9.00 3.64 6.28
C GLY A 175 -8.81 4.20 7.67
N ALA A 176 -8.11 5.34 7.80
CA ALA A 176 -7.95 6.06 9.07
C ALA A 176 -9.31 6.46 9.65
N LEU A 177 -10.19 7.06 8.83
CA LEU A 177 -11.53 7.46 9.25
C LEU A 177 -12.40 6.28 9.63
N TRP A 178 -12.38 5.22 8.82
CA TRP A 178 -13.15 4.01 9.10
C TRP A 178 -12.73 3.40 10.43
N PHE A 179 -11.42 3.17 10.62
CA PHE A 179 -10.89 2.59 11.85
C PHE A 179 -11.10 3.51 13.04
N ALA A 180 -10.83 4.80 12.94
CA ALA A 180 -11.05 5.76 14.01
C ALA A 180 -12.50 5.73 14.50
N ARG A 181 -13.47 5.67 13.58
CA ARG A 181 -14.90 5.58 13.92
C ARG A 181 -15.26 4.24 14.57
N THR A 182 -14.81 3.11 14.01
CA THR A 182 -15.08 1.79 14.60
C THR A 182 -14.45 1.61 15.99
N VAL A 183 -13.27 2.19 16.19
CA VAL A 183 -12.50 2.11 17.45
C VAL A 183 -13.14 3.02 18.51
N GLN A 184 -13.64 4.20 18.10
CA GLN A 184 -14.47 5.06 18.95
C GLN A 184 -15.77 4.41 19.40
N THR A 185 -16.49 3.74 18.50
CA THR A 185 -17.73 3.02 18.88
C THR A 185 -17.45 1.88 19.85
N ALA A 186 -16.22 1.34 19.85
CA ALA A 186 -15.75 0.35 20.81
C ALA A 186 -15.22 0.97 22.13
N GLY A 187 -15.34 2.29 22.31
CA GLY A 187 -14.94 3.00 23.53
C GLY A 187 -13.43 3.13 23.73
N SER A 188 -12.64 2.92 22.68
CA SER A 188 -11.18 3.02 22.72
C SER A 188 -10.72 4.05 21.70
N ASN A 189 -9.97 5.08 22.09
CA ASN A 189 -9.31 5.98 21.14
C ASN A 189 -7.84 5.62 21.14
N THR A 190 -7.43 4.76 20.21
CA THR A 190 -6.06 4.27 20.18
C THR A 190 -5.37 4.63 18.88
N LEU A 191 -4.22 5.28 19.01
CA LEU A 191 -3.30 5.62 17.92
C LEU A 191 -2.93 4.40 17.03
N PRO A 192 -2.71 3.19 17.59
CA PRO A 192 -2.59 1.97 16.80
C PRO A 192 -3.79 1.66 15.91
N GLY A 193 -5.02 1.98 16.35
CA GLY A 193 -6.22 1.81 15.52
C GLY A 193 -6.22 2.73 14.30
N MET A 194 -5.91 4.01 14.48
CA MET A 194 -5.82 4.98 13.38
C MET A 194 -4.71 4.60 12.39
N LEU A 195 -3.49 4.35 12.89
CA LEU A 195 -2.37 3.92 12.05
C LEU A 195 -2.64 2.59 11.35
N GLY A 196 -3.29 1.65 12.03
CA GLY A 196 -3.72 0.39 11.44
C GLY A 196 -4.68 0.60 10.26
N GLY A 197 -5.65 1.51 10.44
CA GLY A 197 -6.52 1.96 9.38
C GLY A 197 -5.78 2.57 8.19
N MET A 198 -4.72 3.35 8.43
CA MET A 198 -3.89 3.91 7.37
C MET A 198 -3.16 2.82 6.58
N PHE A 199 -2.53 1.86 7.27
CA PHE A 199 -1.85 0.73 6.62
C PHE A 199 -2.80 -0.13 5.76
N VAL A 200 -3.98 -0.46 6.32
CA VAL A 200 -5.03 -1.19 5.60
C VAL A 200 -5.51 -0.38 4.41
N GLY A 201 -5.79 0.90 4.63
CA GLY A 201 -6.23 1.84 3.60
C GLY A 201 -5.25 1.95 2.43
N MET A 202 -3.94 2.06 2.71
CA MET A 202 -2.90 2.08 1.68
C MET A 202 -2.90 0.81 0.83
N THR A 203 -2.89 -0.36 1.48
CA THR A 203 -2.84 -1.65 0.76
C THR A 203 -4.07 -1.87 -0.12
N TRP A 204 -5.27 -1.63 0.43
CA TRP A 204 -6.52 -1.79 -0.31
C TRP A 204 -6.75 -0.69 -1.35
N GLY A 205 -6.31 0.55 -1.10
CA GLY A 205 -6.30 1.61 -2.11
C GLY A 205 -5.49 1.20 -3.35
N MET A 206 -4.36 0.53 -3.13
CA MET A 206 -3.58 -0.02 -4.24
C MET A 206 -4.28 -1.18 -4.97
N VAL A 207 -4.96 -2.08 -4.24
CA VAL A 207 -5.79 -3.14 -4.85
C VAL A 207 -6.84 -2.51 -5.78
N ILE A 208 -7.58 -1.53 -5.26
CA ILE A 208 -8.64 -0.82 -5.99
C ILE A 208 -8.06 -0.14 -7.24
N SER A 209 -6.93 0.58 -7.11
CA SER A 209 -6.25 1.21 -8.24
C SER A 209 -5.94 0.23 -9.37
N VAL A 210 -5.36 -0.94 -9.02
CA VAL A 210 -5.00 -1.96 -10.02
C VAL A 210 -6.26 -2.59 -10.64
N VAL A 211 -7.29 -2.86 -9.84
CA VAL A 211 -8.56 -3.41 -10.34
C VAL A 211 -9.23 -2.42 -11.30
N LEU A 212 -9.37 -1.15 -10.91
CA LEU A 212 -9.95 -0.10 -11.76
C LEU A 212 -9.18 0.06 -13.06
N TYR A 213 -7.85 0.10 -12.98
CA TYR A 213 -6.99 0.18 -14.16
C TYR A 213 -7.23 -1.01 -15.08
N ARG A 214 -7.26 -2.25 -14.56
CA ARG A 214 -7.52 -3.45 -15.38
C ARG A 214 -8.92 -3.43 -15.99
N SER A 215 -9.94 -3.11 -15.21
CA SER A 215 -11.33 -3.02 -15.67
C SER A 215 -11.49 -2.02 -16.81
N PHE A 216 -10.85 -0.86 -16.72
CA PHE A 216 -10.87 0.14 -17.78
C PHE A 216 -10.32 -0.39 -19.11
N PHE A 217 -9.22 -1.15 -19.09
CA PHE A 217 -8.68 -1.77 -20.31
C PHE A 217 -9.52 -2.94 -20.82
N THR A 218 -10.14 -3.71 -19.93
CA THR A 218 -11.06 -4.78 -20.34
C THR A 218 -12.29 -4.20 -21.05
N LEU A 219 -12.86 -3.10 -20.53
CA LEU A 219 -14.02 -2.43 -21.11
C LEU A 219 -13.71 -1.72 -22.44
N ARG A 220 -12.46 -1.28 -22.65
CA ARG A 220 -12.03 -0.66 -23.92
C ARG A 220 -11.70 -1.67 -25.03
N LYS A 221 -11.61 -2.97 -24.74
CA LYS A 221 -11.46 -3.98 -25.79
C LYS A 221 -12.83 -4.20 -26.43
N PRO A 222 -13.02 -3.84 -27.72
CA PRO A 222 -14.30 -4.11 -28.38
C PRO A 222 -14.54 -5.64 -28.41
N PRO A 223 -15.77 -6.11 -28.13
CA PRO A 223 -16.11 -7.54 -28.10
C PRO A 223 -15.98 -8.24 -29.47
N HIS A 224 -15.71 -7.52 -30.56
CA HIS A 224 -15.74 -8.04 -31.93
C HIS A 224 -14.47 -8.79 -32.42
N LEU A 225 -13.50 -9.07 -31.55
CA LEU A 225 -12.31 -9.89 -31.90
C LEU A 225 -12.20 -11.17 -31.06
N ALA A 226 -13.24 -11.51 -30.30
CA ALA A 226 -13.37 -12.81 -29.65
C ALA A 226 -14.07 -13.82 -30.59
N GLU A 227 -13.59 -13.94 -31.84
CA GLU A 227 -13.95 -15.06 -32.70
C GLU A 227 -12.84 -16.11 -32.60
N PRO A 228 -13.12 -17.32 -32.10
CA PRO A 228 -12.14 -18.39 -32.08
C PRO A 228 -11.95 -18.91 -33.51
N LEU A 229 -10.91 -18.45 -34.20
CA LEU A 229 -10.32 -19.21 -35.30
C LEU A 229 -9.76 -20.54 -34.75
N ARG A 230 -10.63 -21.55 -34.62
CA ARG A 230 -10.22 -22.92 -34.32
C ARG A 230 -11.16 -23.93 -34.97
N SER A 231 -10.95 -24.15 -36.27
CA SER A 231 -11.14 -25.46 -36.90
C SER A 231 -10.40 -25.49 -38.24
N GLY A 232 -9.07 -25.57 -38.19
CA GLY A 232 -8.31 -26.11 -39.31
C GLY A 232 -8.42 -27.64 -39.26
N PRO A 233 -8.78 -28.33 -40.36
CA PRO A 233 -8.86 -29.78 -40.37
C PRO A 233 -7.46 -30.39 -40.19
N GLN A 234 -7.32 -31.23 -39.17
CA GLN A 234 -6.20 -32.17 -39.08
C GLN A 234 -6.47 -33.28 -40.10
N SER A 235 -5.67 -33.32 -41.17
CA SER A 235 -5.59 -34.47 -42.07
C SER A 235 -4.80 -35.59 -41.38
N PRO A 236 -5.36 -36.78 -41.17
CA PRO A 236 -4.56 -37.98 -41.00
C PRO A 236 -4.09 -38.48 -42.38
N LEU A 237 -2.91 -39.10 -42.36
CA LEU A 237 -2.27 -39.83 -43.44
C LEU A 237 -3.19 -40.81 -44.15
#